data_AF-A0A518ALJ0-F1
#
_entry.id   AF-A0A518ALJ0-F1
#
_cell.length_a   1.000
_cell.length_b   1.000
_cell.length_c   1.000
_cell.angle_alpha   90.00
_cell.angle_beta   90.00
_cell.angle_gamma   90.00
#
_symmetry.space_group_name_H-M   'P 1'
#
loop_
_entity.id
_entity.type
_entity.pdbx_description
1 polymer ?
#
loop_
_entity_poly.entity_id
_entity_poly.type
_entity_poly.pdbx_seq_one_letter_code
_entity_poly.pdbx_strand_id
1 'polypeptide(L)'
;MKETTIMNAWPSIAATNLGRQLGRLFRMGPRISVLTVPTRPGWFIALATTPITAFLYFNKIVPRTPLVLFGAQNPWCRRYRLTNKQVIIEHPFDALSTKRADQATFAKIGLTEFDTAELEEQSGYEWYRASDIVFRREGKEVLRLPAVPHAEAFRQTCLKARQAVIGVAEANKPAAAAS
;
A
#
# COMPACT_ATOMS: atom_id res chain seq x y z
N MET A 1 -12.73 -8.84 21.82
CA MET A 1 -11.94 -9.49 20.73
C MET A 1 -10.54 -8.89 20.65
N LYS A 2 -9.51 -9.76 20.65
CA LYS A 2 -8.10 -9.39 20.45
C LYS A 2 -7.90 -8.84 19.03
N GLU A 3 -7.06 -7.82 18.88
CA GLU A 3 -6.73 -7.29 17.55
C GLU A 3 -5.80 -8.28 16.84
N THR A 4 -6.19 -8.69 15.63
CA THR A 4 -5.44 -9.65 14.83
C THR A 4 -5.17 -9.05 13.46
N THR A 5 -3.93 -9.16 13.01
CA THR A 5 -3.52 -8.75 11.66
C THR A 5 -4.07 -9.74 10.64
N ILE A 6 -4.83 -9.25 9.68
CA ILE A 6 -5.41 -10.04 8.58
C ILE A 6 -4.42 -10.06 7.42
N MET A 7 -3.91 -8.89 7.05
CA MET A 7 -3.05 -8.76 5.87
C MET A 7 -2.08 -7.59 6.00
N ASN A 8 -0.90 -7.75 5.42
CA ASN A 8 0.10 -6.70 5.31
C ASN A 8 0.46 -6.50 3.83
N ALA A 9 0.64 -5.25 3.43
CA ALA A 9 1.16 -4.89 2.12
C ALA A 9 2.24 -3.81 2.26
N TRP A 10 3.22 -3.87 1.37
CA TRP A 10 4.24 -2.83 1.26
C TRP A 10 3.97 -1.99 0.02
N PRO A 11 4.12 -0.66 0.07
CA PRO A 11 3.97 0.19 -1.10
C PRO A 11 4.94 -0.23 -2.20
N SER A 12 4.55 -0.14 -3.46
CA SER A 12 5.44 -0.35 -4.60
C SER A 12 6.45 0.79 -4.72
N ILE A 13 7.51 0.60 -5.51
CA ILE A 13 8.49 1.65 -5.87
C ILE A 13 7.79 2.84 -6.53
N ALA A 14 6.65 2.57 -7.20
CA ALA A 14 5.76 3.56 -7.78
C ALA A 14 5.18 4.56 -6.76
N ALA A 15 5.30 4.33 -5.44
CA ALA A 15 4.97 5.35 -4.44
C ALA A 15 5.87 6.60 -4.55
N THR A 16 7.05 6.47 -5.15
CA THR A 16 8.00 7.58 -5.34
C THR A 16 7.83 8.26 -6.70
N ASN A 17 8.19 9.54 -6.79
CA ASN A 17 8.18 10.29 -8.06
C ASN A 17 9.10 9.65 -9.10
N LEU A 18 10.31 9.25 -8.68
CA LEU A 18 11.27 8.56 -9.55
C LEU A 18 10.76 7.21 -10.02
N GLY A 19 10.16 6.42 -9.13
CA GLY A 19 9.51 5.15 -9.49
C GLY A 19 8.42 5.34 -10.55
N ARG A 20 7.56 6.36 -10.41
CA ARG A 20 6.54 6.68 -11.42
C ARG A 20 7.16 7.08 -12.76
N GLN A 21 8.19 7.92 -12.76
CA GLN A 21 8.88 8.34 -13.99
C GLN A 21 9.53 7.15 -14.70
N LEU A 22 10.22 6.28 -13.97
CA LEU A 22 10.80 5.05 -14.52
C LEU A 22 9.74 4.12 -15.09
N GLY A 23 8.63 3.91 -14.36
CA GLY A 23 7.50 3.11 -14.86
C GLY A 23 6.89 3.66 -16.15
N ARG A 24 6.85 4.99 -16.33
CA ARG A 24 6.44 5.62 -17.60
C ARG A 24 7.45 5.34 -18.71
N LEU A 25 8.74 5.47 -18.43
CA LEU A 25 9.81 5.22 -19.39
C LEU A 25 9.85 3.75 -19.84
N PHE A 26 9.61 2.79 -18.95
CA PHE A 26 9.55 1.37 -19.31
C PHE A 26 8.37 1.02 -20.20
N ARG A 27 7.31 1.85 -20.16
CA ARG A 27 6.16 1.71 -21.03
C ARG A 27 6.35 2.43 -22.38
N MET A 28 7.24 3.41 -22.46
CA MET A 28 7.55 4.09 -23.72
C MET A 28 8.28 3.14 -24.67
N GLY A 29 7.61 2.77 -25.75
CA GLY A 29 8.25 2.09 -26.87
C GLY A 29 7.23 1.46 -27.81
N PRO A 30 7.29 1.74 -29.13
CA PRO A 30 6.55 0.96 -30.10
C PRO A 30 6.99 -0.51 -30.03
N ARG A 31 6.09 -1.42 -30.38
CA ARG A 31 6.39 -2.86 -30.46
C ARG A 31 7.21 -3.10 -31.73
N ILE A 32 8.52 -2.87 -31.65
CA ILE A 32 9.43 -3.11 -32.77
C ILE A 32 9.74 -4.60 -32.75
N SER A 33 9.33 -5.35 -33.77
CA SER A 33 9.78 -6.73 -33.92
C SER A 33 11.15 -6.71 -34.60
N VAL A 34 12.19 -7.07 -33.87
CA VAL A 34 13.48 -7.41 -34.47
C VAL A 34 13.58 -8.93 -34.44
N LEU A 35 13.72 -9.56 -35.61
CA LEU A 35 14.00 -11.00 -35.72
C LEU A 35 12.95 -11.92 -35.05
N THR A 36 11.65 -11.69 -35.29
CA THR A 36 10.55 -12.55 -34.80
C THR A 36 10.32 -12.54 -33.28
N VAL A 37 11.20 -11.90 -32.51
CA VAL A 37 11.03 -11.68 -31.06
C VAL A 37 10.41 -10.28 -30.85
N PRO A 38 9.24 -10.16 -30.19
CA PRO A 38 8.66 -8.86 -29.89
C PRO A 38 9.46 -8.18 -28.77
N THR A 39 10.54 -7.48 -29.12
CA THR A 39 11.37 -6.74 -28.17
C THR A 39 10.75 -5.36 -27.92
N ARG A 40 10.49 -5.05 -26.65
CA ARG A 40 10.09 -3.70 -26.23
C ARG A 40 11.36 -2.93 -25.86
N PRO A 41 11.63 -1.75 -26.44
CA PRO A 41 12.76 -0.90 -26.04
C PRO A 41 12.82 -0.66 -24.52
N GLY A 42 11.65 -0.58 -23.87
CA GLY A 42 11.52 -0.44 -22.43
C GLY A 42 12.20 -1.51 -21.58
N TRP A 43 12.44 -2.72 -22.11
CA TRP A 43 13.17 -3.77 -21.38
C TRP A 43 14.66 -3.46 -21.24
N PHE A 44 15.28 -2.86 -22.26
CA PHE A 44 16.69 -2.45 -22.18
C PHE A 44 16.87 -1.27 -21.21
N ILE A 45 15.92 -0.34 -21.19
CA ILE A 45 15.90 0.76 -20.21
C ILE A 45 15.68 0.20 -18.80
N ALA A 46 14.78 -0.77 -18.62
CA ALA A 46 14.58 -1.44 -17.34
C ALA A 46 15.87 -2.15 -16.89
N LEU A 47 16.57 -2.85 -17.79
CA LEU A 47 17.83 -3.50 -17.49
C LEU A 47 18.89 -2.48 -17.06
N ALA A 48 19.07 -1.41 -17.83
CA ALA A 48 20.04 -0.34 -17.54
C ALA A 48 19.75 0.39 -16.22
N THR A 49 18.48 0.52 -15.84
CA THR A 49 18.04 1.20 -14.61
C THR A 49 17.80 0.24 -13.44
N THR A 50 18.10 -1.05 -13.59
CA THR A 50 18.10 -2.05 -12.51
C THR A 50 18.86 -1.58 -11.27
N PRO A 51 20.10 -1.04 -11.35
CA PRO A 51 20.81 -0.58 -10.15
C PRO A 51 20.08 0.58 -9.44
N ILE A 52 19.46 1.49 -10.20
CA ILE A 52 18.71 2.62 -9.66
C ILE A 52 17.42 2.14 -8.98
N THR A 53 16.67 1.24 -9.63
CA THR A 53 15.44 0.67 -9.05
C THR A 53 15.72 -0.18 -7.82
N ALA A 54 16.81 -0.96 -7.82
CA ALA A 54 17.29 -1.70 -6.66
C ALA A 54 17.63 -0.74 -5.51
N PHE A 55 18.36 0.34 -5.79
CA PHE A 55 18.68 1.37 -4.80
C PHE A 55 17.41 2.00 -4.20
N LEU A 56 16.42 2.37 -5.03
CA LEU A 56 15.13 2.89 -4.56
C LEU A 56 14.38 1.88 -3.70
N TYR A 57 14.41 0.60 -4.08
CA TYR A 57 13.77 -0.47 -3.33
C TYR A 57 14.42 -0.65 -1.94
N PHE A 58 15.74 -0.71 -1.87
CA PHE A 58 16.47 -0.83 -0.61
C PHE A 58 16.25 0.39 0.28
N ASN A 59 16.30 1.61 -0.25
CA ASN A 59 15.97 2.82 0.51
C ASN A 59 14.55 2.80 1.09
N LYS A 60 13.60 2.08 0.47
CA LYS A 60 12.24 1.93 1.02
C LYS A 60 12.15 0.93 2.18
N ILE A 61 13.04 -0.06 2.23
CA ILE A 61 13.04 -1.12 3.24
C ILE A 61 13.87 -0.72 4.45
N VAL A 62 14.94 0.04 4.23
CA VAL A 62 15.88 0.44 5.29
C VAL A 62 15.16 1.31 6.34
N PRO A 63 15.09 0.86 7.60
CA PRO A 63 14.36 1.58 8.66
C PRO A 63 15.05 2.87 9.11
N ARG A 64 16.38 2.93 9.02
CA ARG A 64 17.20 4.04 9.49
C ARG A 64 18.27 4.42 8.49
N THR A 65 18.44 5.71 8.28
CA THR A 65 19.49 6.29 7.42
C THR A 65 20.44 7.13 8.29
N PRO A 66 21.78 7.04 8.13
CA PRO A 66 22.54 6.35 7.08
C PRO A 66 22.88 4.86 7.33
N LEU A 67 22.73 4.33 8.55
CA LEU A 67 22.97 2.91 8.88
C LEU A 67 21.70 2.24 9.42
N VAL A 68 21.52 0.95 9.09
CA VAL A 68 20.34 0.13 9.46
C VAL A 68 20.07 0.14 10.98
N LEU A 69 21.13 0.22 11.79
CA LEU A 69 21.04 0.22 13.26
C LEU A 69 21.16 1.62 13.88
N PHE A 70 21.90 2.53 13.24
CA PHE A 70 22.24 3.86 13.75
C PHE A 70 21.84 4.93 12.71
N GLY A 71 20.78 5.69 12.99
CA GLY A 71 20.32 6.71 12.06
C GLY A 71 18.96 7.31 12.40
N ALA A 72 18.62 8.37 11.68
CA ALA A 72 17.28 8.97 11.71
C ALA A 72 16.26 8.02 11.10
N GLN A 73 15.01 8.09 11.58
CA GLN A 73 13.91 7.30 11.03
C GLN A 73 13.70 7.66 9.56
N ASN A 74 13.56 6.63 8.73
CA ASN A 74 13.32 6.82 7.32
C ASN A 74 11.82 7.07 7.07
N PRO A 75 11.40 8.28 6.64
CA PRO A 75 9.99 8.59 6.43
C PRO A 75 9.37 7.82 5.24
N TRP A 76 10.19 7.19 4.40
CA TRP A 76 9.76 6.42 3.24
C TRP A 76 9.47 4.95 3.55
N CYS A 77 9.89 4.44 4.72
CA CYS A 77 9.63 3.06 5.12
C CYS A 77 8.21 2.94 5.71
N ARG A 78 7.24 2.65 4.84
CA ARG A 78 5.82 2.51 5.21
C ARG A 78 5.35 1.09 4.99
N ARG A 79 4.49 0.59 5.89
CA ARG A 79 3.77 -0.67 5.75
C ARG A 79 2.28 -0.42 5.93
N TYR A 80 1.48 -0.99 5.05
CA TYR A 80 0.02 -1.01 5.16
C TYR A 80 -0.39 -2.27 5.89
N ARG A 81 -1.08 -2.11 7.01
CA ARG A 81 -1.57 -3.21 7.84
C ARG A 81 -3.08 -3.15 7.93
N LEU A 82 -3.73 -4.24 7.53
CA LEU A 82 -5.15 -4.46 7.72
C LEU A 82 -5.34 -5.37 8.95
N THR A 83 -6.08 -4.88 9.93
CA THR A 83 -6.49 -5.65 11.11
C THR A 83 -7.97 -5.96 11.07
N ASN A 84 -8.44 -6.76 12.02
CA ASN A 84 -9.87 -7.02 12.23
C ASN A 84 -10.67 -5.79 12.70
N LYS A 85 -10.04 -4.64 12.95
CA LYS A 85 -10.71 -3.43 13.41
C LYS A 85 -10.43 -2.21 12.55
N GLN A 86 -9.25 -2.13 11.93
CA GLN A 86 -8.77 -0.91 11.30
C GLN A 86 -7.76 -1.17 10.18
N VAL A 87 -7.63 -0.19 9.30
CA VAL A 87 -6.55 -0.08 8.30
C VAL A 87 -5.54 0.93 8.84
N ILE A 88 -4.25 0.56 8.86
CA ILE A 88 -3.18 1.33 9.48
C ILE A 88 -2.04 1.51 8.47
N ILE A 89 -1.51 2.73 8.39
CA ILE A 89 -0.22 3.04 7.76
C ILE A 89 0.80 3.22 8.88
N GLU A 90 1.77 2.33 8.96
CA GLU A 90 2.75 2.34 10.05
C GLU A 90 4.19 2.18 9.57
N HIS A 91 5.12 2.62 10.41
CA HIS A 91 6.53 2.29 10.28
C HIS A 91 6.76 0.86 10.84
N PRO A 92 7.22 -0.09 10.02
CA PRO A 92 7.17 -1.52 10.34
C PRO A 92 8.08 -1.93 11.50
N PHE A 93 9.11 -1.15 11.81
CA PHE A 93 10.13 -1.48 12.79
C PHE A 93 10.00 -0.73 14.12
N ASP A 94 9.20 0.35 14.17
CA ASP A 94 8.99 1.09 15.42
C ASP A 94 7.83 0.54 16.25
N ALA A 95 6.96 -0.29 15.65
CA ALA A 95 5.94 -1.05 16.38
C ALA A 95 6.52 -2.06 17.39
N LEU A 96 7.80 -2.43 17.27
CA LEU A 96 8.51 -3.31 18.20
C LEU A 96 9.03 -2.58 19.45
N SER A 97 9.11 -1.25 19.43
CA SER A 97 9.53 -0.46 20.58
C SER A 97 8.31 0.12 21.27
N THR A 98 7.94 -0.43 22.43
CA THR A 98 6.77 -0.03 23.23
C THR A 98 6.77 1.46 23.61
N LYS A 99 7.93 2.13 23.58
CA LYS A 99 8.08 3.57 23.84
C LYS A 99 7.81 4.48 22.62
N ARG A 100 7.75 3.93 21.40
CA ARG A 100 7.60 4.69 20.14
C ARG A 100 6.43 4.21 19.26
N ALA A 101 5.65 3.24 19.73
CA ALA A 101 4.51 2.70 19.00
C ALA A 101 3.51 3.79 18.55
N ASP A 102 3.28 4.81 19.38
CA ASP A 102 2.38 5.91 19.05
C ASP A 102 2.92 6.83 17.93
N GLN A 103 4.25 6.98 17.84
CA GLN A 103 4.91 7.78 16.78
C GLN A 103 5.11 6.99 15.48
N ALA A 104 4.97 5.66 15.53
CA ALA A 104 5.13 4.78 14.38
C ALA A 104 3.92 4.76 13.45
N THR A 105 2.78 5.31 13.86
CA THR A 105 1.55 5.31 13.07
C THR A 105 1.43 6.63 12.30
N PHE A 106 1.45 6.56 10.97
CA PHE A 106 1.25 7.72 10.11
C PHE A 106 -0.23 8.10 9.99
N ALA A 107 -1.08 7.09 9.80
CA ALA A 107 -2.52 7.26 9.69
C ALA A 107 -3.22 5.94 10.01
N LYS A 108 -4.45 6.01 10.51
CA LYS A 108 -5.31 4.83 10.74
C LYS A 108 -6.77 5.22 10.52
N ILE A 109 -7.56 4.27 10.03
CA ILE A 109 -9.02 4.39 9.98
C ILE A 109 -9.67 3.09 10.46
N GLY A 110 -10.76 3.20 11.20
CA GLY A 110 -11.60 2.07 11.56
C GLY A 110 -12.28 1.45 10.33
N LEU A 111 -12.58 0.15 10.40
CA LEU A 111 -13.31 -0.54 9.32
C LEU A 111 -14.73 0.00 9.11
N THR A 112 -15.28 0.69 10.11
CA THR A 112 -16.59 1.35 10.06
C THR A 112 -16.52 2.82 9.66
N GLU A 113 -15.33 3.37 9.43
CA GLU A 113 -15.11 4.80 9.18
C GLU A 113 -14.98 5.15 7.69
N PHE A 114 -15.20 4.18 6.81
CA PHE A 114 -15.28 4.39 5.36
C PHE A 114 -16.46 3.61 4.79
N ASP A 115 -16.95 4.03 3.63
CA ASP A 115 -18.07 3.39 2.91
C ASP A 115 -17.59 2.73 1.63
N THR A 116 -16.67 3.40 0.92
CA THR A 116 -16.11 2.92 -0.33
C THR A 116 -14.58 2.87 -0.26
N ALA A 117 -14.02 1.93 -1.01
CA ALA A 117 -12.60 1.85 -1.30
C ALA A 117 -12.47 1.79 -2.83
N GLU A 118 -11.84 2.79 -3.42
CA GLU A 118 -11.67 2.93 -4.86
C GLU A 118 -10.20 2.76 -5.25
N LEU A 119 -9.97 2.26 -6.46
CA LEU A 119 -8.63 2.12 -7.02
C LEU A 119 -8.37 3.31 -7.94
N GLU A 120 -7.35 4.10 -7.62
CA GLU A 120 -6.88 5.17 -8.48
C GLU A 120 -5.54 4.76 -9.11
N GLU A 121 -5.55 4.59 -10.42
CA GLU A 121 -4.31 4.36 -11.17
C GLU A 121 -3.65 5.68 -11.54
N GLN A 122 -2.32 5.71 -11.48
CA GLN A 122 -1.54 6.86 -11.89
C GLN A 122 -0.56 6.47 -13.00
N SER A 123 -0.17 7.47 -13.80
CA SER A 123 0.81 7.25 -14.86
C SER A 123 2.14 6.72 -14.30
N GLY A 124 2.54 5.53 -14.77
CA GLY A 124 3.73 4.79 -14.33
C GLY A 124 3.43 3.62 -13.39
N TYR A 125 2.19 3.48 -12.89
CA TYR A 125 1.82 2.40 -11.99
C TYR A 125 1.66 1.05 -12.67
N GLU A 126 1.20 1.07 -13.92
CA GLU A 126 0.86 -0.12 -14.70
C GLU A 126 2.04 -1.09 -14.84
N TRP A 127 3.25 -0.58 -15.05
CA TRP A 127 4.46 -1.41 -15.14
C TRP A 127 4.68 -2.22 -13.84
N TYR A 128 4.39 -1.61 -12.70
CA TYR A 128 4.54 -2.23 -11.38
C TYR A 128 3.26 -2.91 -10.89
N ARG A 129 2.17 -2.91 -11.68
CA ARG A 129 0.84 -3.43 -11.30
C ARG A 129 0.40 -2.91 -9.92
N ALA A 130 0.61 -1.62 -9.70
CA ALA A 130 0.25 -0.94 -8.46
C ALA A 130 -0.96 -0.01 -8.69
N SER A 131 -1.69 0.30 -7.62
CA SER A 131 -2.74 1.34 -7.65
C SER A 131 -2.82 2.01 -6.30
N ASP A 132 -3.26 3.26 -6.26
CA ASP A 132 -3.65 3.87 -4.99
C ASP A 132 -4.97 3.25 -4.55
N ILE A 133 -5.12 3.03 -3.25
CA ILE A 133 -6.41 2.70 -2.65
C ILE A 133 -6.89 3.92 -1.89
N VAL A 134 -7.99 4.51 -2.35
CA VAL A 134 -8.61 5.68 -1.73
C VAL A 134 -9.85 5.24 -0.98
N PHE A 135 -9.82 5.37 0.34
CA PHE A 135 -10.97 5.16 1.19
C PHE A 135 -11.76 6.46 1.29
N ARG A 136 -13.06 6.37 1.06
CA ARG A 136 -13.98 7.50 1.17
C ARG A 136 -15.10 7.21 2.14
N ARG A 137 -15.53 8.27 2.84
CA ARG A 137 -16.74 8.30 3.66
C ARG A 137 -17.62 9.43 3.14
N GLU A 138 -18.85 9.13 2.77
CA GLU A 138 -19.78 10.12 2.21
C GLU A 138 -19.15 10.94 1.04
N GLY A 139 -18.35 10.27 0.20
CA GLY A 139 -17.64 10.90 -0.92
C GLY A 139 -16.37 11.69 -0.57
N LYS A 140 -16.05 11.89 0.71
CA LYS A 140 -14.81 12.56 1.16
C LYS A 140 -13.69 11.56 1.37
N GLU A 141 -12.49 11.87 0.88
CA GLU A 141 -11.28 11.06 1.11
C GLU A 141 -10.89 11.10 2.59
N VAL A 142 -10.87 9.92 3.23
CA VAL A 142 -10.49 9.75 4.65
C VAL A 142 -9.10 9.15 4.81
N LEU A 143 -8.67 8.32 3.85
CA LEU A 143 -7.36 7.70 3.83
C LEU A 143 -6.97 7.31 2.41
N ARG A 144 -5.68 7.46 2.09
CA ARG A 144 -5.10 6.98 0.83
C ARG A 144 -3.89 6.10 1.11
N LEU A 145 -3.88 4.92 0.50
CA LEU A 145 -2.73 4.02 0.48
C LEU A 145 -2.03 4.15 -0.88
N PRO A 146 -0.89 4.86 -0.97
CA PRO A 146 -0.24 5.07 -2.24
C PRO A 146 0.43 3.81 -2.80
N ALA A 147 0.28 3.58 -4.10
CA ALA A 147 0.94 2.54 -4.88
C ALA A 147 0.92 1.13 -4.24
N VAL A 148 -0.25 0.66 -3.80
CA VAL A 148 -0.41 -0.70 -3.29
C VAL A 148 -0.20 -1.70 -4.43
N PRO A 149 0.74 -2.66 -4.32
CA PRO A 149 0.91 -3.71 -5.31
C PRO A 149 -0.30 -4.65 -5.29
N HIS A 150 -0.81 -5.03 -6.47
CA HIS A 150 -2.01 -5.88 -6.57
C HIS A 150 -3.19 -5.34 -5.74
N ALA A 151 -3.43 -4.03 -5.85
CA ALA A 151 -4.34 -3.26 -5.00
C ALA A 151 -5.76 -3.85 -4.92
N GLU A 152 -6.24 -4.52 -5.97
CA GLU A 152 -7.55 -5.14 -5.99
C GLU A 152 -7.73 -6.21 -4.90
N ALA A 153 -6.76 -7.10 -4.72
CA ALA A 153 -6.82 -8.12 -3.67
C ALA A 153 -6.84 -7.49 -2.27
N PHE A 154 -6.06 -6.42 -2.09
CA PHE A 154 -6.03 -5.67 -0.83
C PHE A 154 -7.37 -4.99 -0.54
N ARG A 155 -7.92 -4.30 -1.53
CA ARG A 155 -9.24 -3.65 -1.50
C ARG A 155 -10.35 -4.65 -1.16
N GLN A 156 -10.42 -5.79 -1.85
CA GLN A 156 -11.44 -6.80 -1.61
C GLN A 156 -11.38 -7.33 -0.17
N THR A 157 -10.17 -7.53 0.36
CA THR A 157 -10.00 -7.99 1.75
C THR A 157 -10.45 -6.92 2.75
N CYS A 158 -10.19 -5.63 2.49
CA CYS A 158 -10.69 -4.54 3.32
C CYS A 158 -12.22 -4.49 3.33
N LEU A 159 -12.87 -4.62 2.18
CA LEU A 159 -14.33 -4.62 2.07
C LEU A 159 -14.95 -5.84 2.78
N LYS A 160 -14.35 -7.02 2.64
CA LYS A 160 -14.78 -8.24 3.35
C LYS A 160 -14.64 -8.09 4.87
N ALA A 161 -13.51 -7.54 5.34
CA ALA A 161 -13.28 -7.29 6.76
C ALA A 161 -14.31 -6.30 7.33
N ARG A 162 -14.61 -5.22 6.59
CA ARG A 162 -15.68 -4.27 6.96
C ARG A 162 -17.05 -4.96 7.04
N GLN A 163 -17.42 -5.73 6.02
CA GLN A 163 -18.71 -6.43 6.00
C GLN A 163 -18.85 -7.38 7.19
N ALA A 164 -17.78 -8.07 7.56
CA ALA A 164 -17.77 -8.93 8.75
C ALA A 164 -17.98 -8.13 10.05
N VAL A 165 -17.32 -6.98 10.21
CA VAL A 165 -17.49 -6.12 11.39
C VAL A 165 -18.92 -5.57 11.47
N ILE A 166 -19.48 -5.11 10.34
CA ILE A 166 -20.85 -4.59 10.29
C ILE A 166 -21.86 -5.70 10.58
N GLY A 167 -21.72 -6.87 9.95
CA GLY A 167 -22.61 -8.00 10.18
C GLY A 167 -22.60 -8.49 11.64
N VAL A 168 -21.43 -8.50 12.29
CA VAL A 168 -21.33 -8.81 13.73
C VAL A 168 -21.96 -7.72 14.58
N ALA A 169 -21.80 -6.44 14.21
CA ALA A 169 -22.44 -5.34 14.94
C ALA A 169 -23.97 -5.37 14.81
N GLU A 170 -24.49 -5.71 13.64
CA GLU A 170 -25.93 -5.85 13.38
C GLU A 170 -26.52 -7.07 14.08
N ALA A 171 -25.84 -8.23 14.06
CA ALA A 171 -26.28 -9.43 14.77
C ALA A 171 -26.26 -9.25 16.31
N ASN A 172 -25.40 -8.37 16.81
CA ASN A 172 -25.35 -8.01 18.23
C ASN A 172 -26.28 -6.83 18.59
N LYS A 173 -26.95 -6.19 17.62
CA LYS A 173 -28.03 -5.25 17.97
C LYS A 173 -29.14 -6.07 18.64
N PRO A 174 -29.65 -5.64 19.79
CA PRO A 174 -30.23 -6.59 20.72
C PRO A 174 -31.55 -7.18 20.21
N ALA A 175 -31.70 -8.49 20.40
CA ALA A 175 -32.98 -9.10 20.74
C ALA A 175 -33.56 -8.58 22.08
N ALA A 176 -32.90 -7.62 22.75
CA ALA A 176 -33.34 -6.95 23.99
C ALA A 176 -34.47 -5.92 23.80
N ALA A 177 -35.19 -5.95 22.68
CA ALA A 177 -36.48 -5.28 22.53
C ALA A 177 -37.68 -6.24 22.70
N ALA A 178 -37.44 -7.52 23.04
CA ALA A 178 -38.47 -8.56 23.11
C ALA A 178 -38.38 -9.45 24.37
N SER A 179 -38.09 -8.87 25.53
CA SER A 179 -38.22 -9.52 26.84
C SER A 179 -38.71 -8.54 27.90
#